data_AF-A0A1D7QCU5-F1
#
_entry.id   AF-A0A1D7QCU5-F1
#
_cell.length_a   1.000
_cell.length_b   1.000
_cell.length_c   1.000
_cell.angle_alpha   90.00
_cell.angle_beta   90.00
_cell.angle_gamma   90.00
#
_symmetry.space_group_name_H-M   'P 1'
#
loop_
_entity.id
_entity.type
_entity.pdbx_description
1 polymer ?
#
loop_
_entity_poly.entity_id
_entity_poly.type
_entity_poly.pdbx_seq_one_letter_code
_entity_poly.pdbx_strand_id
1 'polypeptide(L)'
;MKLETSGTYKFEIICIDPNGSTNITTERSIKYNLLSNEKIWKRAEYSEKHIEDKDLNIKLHAHILDDKKTLDFKAGFKISVATGFDIMERIRIDIVEHLRNAKFETVYVLTDDVSETISKGIYPQINTIENLLRKYLIQFFITQLGTNWWNHTSDDKMKQKTRERKDNERVFSKHIDNQAYLIDFGDLGKLIYSQSSGYNEKKDIVEQLEMVSTIEQLKEFREKLKPNYSKYFLKAFKEKDFQSKWQQLEKIRHKVAHNNLFVMQDFDEAKSLTTDLKSIIDSAIKDVDQNKVDLTASDKIAIRESFFSSFDSSIYIITEEEFLKALDETQIWAETNASGFVGLKHFIQNVLTERKGFSFGPSSALVNILVDKGEIELFEVPSLDKSHTLKAIRRKLS
;
A
#
# COMPACT_ATOMS: atom_id res chain seq x y z
N MET A 1 -15.66 4.30 -12.79
CA MET A 1 -14.60 4.29 -13.81
C MET A 1 -15.18 4.67 -15.16
N LYS A 2 -14.60 5.64 -15.87
CA LYS A 2 -15.02 6.07 -17.21
C LYS A 2 -13.78 6.19 -18.10
N LEU A 3 -13.92 5.84 -19.37
CA LEU A 3 -12.92 6.10 -20.41
C LEU A 3 -13.41 7.25 -21.27
N GLU A 4 -12.53 8.19 -21.57
CA GLU A 4 -12.75 9.15 -22.65
C GLU A 4 -12.36 8.46 -23.93
N THR A 5 -13.35 8.06 -24.74
CA THR A 5 -13.16 7.33 -26.01
C THR A 5 -13.46 8.20 -27.24
N SER A 6 -13.81 9.47 -27.02
CA SER A 6 -14.12 10.42 -28.09
C SER A 6 -12.85 11.01 -28.69
N GLY A 7 -12.77 11.03 -30.02
CA GLY A 7 -11.70 11.67 -30.75
C GLY A 7 -10.93 10.72 -31.64
N THR A 8 -9.76 11.18 -32.09
CA THR A 8 -8.85 10.41 -32.94
C THR A 8 -7.66 9.94 -32.11
N TYR A 9 -7.40 8.65 -32.16
CA TYR A 9 -6.33 7.94 -31.46
C TYR A 9 -5.24 7.59 -32.45
N LYS A 10 -4.00 7.74 -32.01
CA LYS A 10 -2.81 7.42 -32.78
C LYS A 10 -2.12 6.18 -32.23
N PHE A 11 -1.64 5.38 -33.16
CA PHE A 11 -0.73 4.27 -32.89
C PHE A 11 0.44 4.39 -33.85
N GLU A 12 1.64 4.58 -33.30
CA GLU A 12 2.87 4.70 -34.07
C GLU A 12 3.85 3.60 -33.68
N ILE A 13 4.42 2.95 -34.68
CA ILE A 13 5.40 1.89 -34.50
C ILE A 13 6.58 2.04 -35.46
N ILE A 14 7.71 1.45 -35.10
CA ILE A 14 8.82 1.16 -36.00
C ILE A 14 8.93 -0.35 -36.14
N CYS A 15 8.99 -0.87 -37.35
CA CYS A 15 9.37 -2.26 -37.62
C CYS A 15 10.71 -2.32 -38.35
N ILE A 16 11.55 -3.28 -37.98
CA ILE A 16 12.92 -3.45 -38.48
C ILE A 16 13.18 -4.92 -38.79
N ASP A 17 13.87 -5.13 -39.91
CA ASP A 17 14.46 -6.40 -40.30
C ASP A 17 15.99 -6.20 -40.47
N PRO A 18 16.79 -6.59 -39.47
CA PRO A 18 18.24 -6.49 -39.53
C PRO A 18 18.87 -7.44 -40.55
N ASN A 19 18.25 -8.59 -40.76
CA ASN A 19 18.85 -9.73 -41.47
C ASN A 19 18.42 -9.82 -42.94
N GLY A 20 17.47 -9.01 -43.39
CA GLY A 20 16.92 -9.08 -44.75
C GLY A 20 16.06 -10.34 -44.97
N SER A 21 15.39 -10.79 -43.93
CA SER A 21 14.45 -11.91 -43.97
C SER A 21 13.15 -11.59 -44.72
N THR A 22 12.78 -10.31 -44.81
CA THR A 22 11.59 -9.82 -45.52
C THR A 22 11.91 -9.38 -46.94
N ASN A 23 10.97 -9.59 -47.85
CA ASN A 23 11.06 -9.10 -49.23
C ASN A 23 10.48 -7.68 -49.37
N ILE A 24 10.10 -7.05 -48.26
CA ILE A 24 9.44 -5.74 -48.22
C ILE A 24 10.49 -4.66 -48.01
N THR A 25 10.89 -3.99 -49.09
CA THR A 25 12.01 -3.03 -49.08
C THR A 25 11.59 -1.61 -49.48
N THR A 26 10.34 -1.40 -49.89
CA THR A 26 9.83 -0.09 -50.33
C THR A 26 8.58 0.32 -49.56
N GLU A 27 8.32 1.62 -49.46
CA GLU A 27 7.08 2.15 -48.88
C GLU A 27 5.83 1.59 -49.59
N ARG A 28 5.91 1.40 -50.91
CA ARG A 28 4.83 0.81 -51.69
C ARG A 28 4.56 -0.63 -51.25
N SER A 29 5.61 -1.46 -51.15
CA SER A 29 5.45 -2.86 -50.75
C SER A 29 4.90 -3.03 -49.32
N ILE A 30 5.34 -2.20 -48.36
CA ILE A 30 4.82 -2.30 -46.99
C ILE A 30 3.35 -1.89 -46.91
N LYS A 31 2.95 -0.86 -47.66
CA LYS A 31 1.54 -0.46 -47.78
C LYS A 31 0.70 -1.60 -48.38
N TYR A 32 1.10 -2.20 -49.49
CA TYR A 32 0.37 -3.35 -50.06
C TYR A 32 0.32 -4.56 -49.11
N ASN A 33 1.41 -4.82 -48.39
CA ASN A 33 1.43 -5.88 -47.39
C ASN A 33 0.43 -5.60 -46.26
N LEU A 34 0.36 -4.39 -45.71
CA LEU A 34 -0.62 -4.04 -44.69
C LEU A 34 -2.06 -4.05 -45.24
N LEU A 35 -2.24 -3.60 -46.49
CA LEU A 35 -3.52 -3.59 -47.18
C LEU A 35 -4.11 -5.00 -47.36
N SER A 36 -3.25 -6.03 -47.47
CA SER A 36 -3.69 -7.41 -47.65
C SER A 36 -4.26 -8.07 -46.39
N ASN A 37 -4.24 -7.40 -45.24
CA ASN A 37 -4.79 -7.94 -43.99
C ASN A 37 -6.26 -7.55 -43.81
N GLU A 38 -7.16 -8.49 -44.11
CA GLU A 38 -8.62 -8.30 -44.02
C GLU A 38 -9.13 -8.02 -42.59
N LYS A 39 -8.35 -8.31 -41.54
CA LYS A 39 -8.78 -7.99 -40.16
C LYS A 39 -8.74 -6.49 -39.86
N ILE A 40 -7.83 -5.77 -40.52
CA ILE A 40 -7.62 -4.33 -40.30
C ILE A 40 -8.71 -3.51 -41.00
N TRP A 41 -9.13 -3.95 -42.19
CA TRP A 41 -9.90 -3.14 -43.14
C TRP A 41 -11.32 -3.66 -43.32
N LYS A 42 -12.24 -2.77 -43.69
CA LYS A 42 -13.56 -3.11 -44.24
C LYS A 42 -13.59 -2.84 -45.74
N ARG A 43 -13.17 -1.65 -46.15
CA ARG A 43 -13.07 -1.23 -47.56
C ARG A 43 -11.97 -0.19 -47.73
N ALA A 44 -10.72 -0.64 -47.65
CA ALA A 44 -9.57 0.23 -47.77
C ALA A 44 -9.28 0.68 -49.21
N GLU A 45 -8.89 1.93 -49.35
CA GLU A 45 -8.45 2.60 -50.58
C GLU A 45 -6.96 2.94 -50.46
N TYR A 46 -6.19 2.60 -51.49
CA TYR A 46 -4.75 2.89 -51.55
C TYR A 46 -4.48 4.22 -52.26
N SER A 47 -3.54 4.98 -51.72
CA SER A 47 -2.86 6.08 -52.41
C SER A 47 -1.36 6.03 -52.14
N GLU A 48 -0.58 6.75 -52.96
CA GLU A 48 0.87 6.87 -52.74
C GLU A 48 1.20 7.46 -51.35
N LYS A 49 0.34 8.35 -50.82
CA LYS A 49 0.58 9.04 -49.54
C LYS A 49 0.18 8.18 -48.33
N HIS A 50 -0.92 7.45 -48.41
CA HIS A 50 -1.52 6.71 -47.28
C HIS A 50 -2.54 5.67 -47.75
N ILE A 51 -2.88 4.76 -46.85
CA ILE A 51 -4.05 3.88 -46.97
C ILE A 51 -5.18 4.47 -46.12
N GLU A 52 -6.40 4.52 -46.66
CA GLU A 52 -7.57 4.99 -45.92
C GLU A 52 -8.72 3.99 -45.98
N ASP A 53 -9.47 3.89 -44.88
CA ASP A 53 -10.78 3.23 -44.85
C ASP A 53 -11.78 4.24 -44.30
N LYS A 54 -12.65 4.74 -45.19
CA LYS A 54 -13.63 5.78 -44.84
C LYS A 54 -14.75 5.26 -43.94
N ASP A 55 -15.09 3.96 -44.04
CA ASP A 55 -16.15 3.36 -43.23
C ASP A 55 -15.70 3.22 -41.77
N LEU A 56 -14.42 2.86 -41.56
CA LEU A 56 -13.82 2.70 -40.24
C LEU A 56 -13.08 3.97 -39.77
N ASN A 57 -13.06 5.02 -40.58
CA ASN A 57 -12.28 6.24 -40.36
C ASN A 57 -10.80 5.94 -40.00
N ILE A 58 -10.19 4.99 -40.72
CA ILE A 58 -8.78 4.64 -40.55
C ILE A 58 -7.95 5.43 -41.55
N LYS A 59 -6.85 6.01 -41.09
CA LYS A 59 -5.80 6.58 -41.93
C LYS A 59 -4.44 6.03 -41.51
N LEU A 60 -3.76 5.35 -42.43
CA LEU A 60 -2.46 4.71 -42.20
C LEU A 60 -1.39 5.28 -43.13
N HIS A 61 -0.32 5.75 -42.52
CA HIS A 61 0.90 6.17 -43.18
C HIS A 61 2.01 5.16 -42.91
N ALA A 62 2.85 4.90 -43.91
CA ALA A 62 4.04 4.07 -43.77
C ALA A 62 5.18 4.73 -44.53
N HIS A 63 6.29 4.96 -43.83
CA HIS A 63 7.45 5.65 -44.35
C HIS A 63 8.71 4.82 -44.13
N ILE A 64 9.60 4.81 -45.10
CA ILE A 64 10.91 4.16 -44.95
C ILE A 64 11.75 4.93 -43.92
N LEU A 65 12.48 4.21 -43.07
CA LEU A 65 13.49 4.82 -42.22
C LEU A 65 14.74 5.06 -43.08
N ASP A 66 15.02 6.33 -43.36
CA ASP A 66 15.98 6.74 -44.39
C ASP A 66 17.40 6.15 -44.18
N ASP A 67 17.94 5.63 -45.29
CA ASP A 67 19.13 4.79 -45.45
C ASP A 67 20.43 5.61 -45.35
N LYS A 68 20.62 6.30 -44.21
CA LYS A 68 21.94 6.83 -43.89
C LYS A 68 22.81 5.62 -43.57
N LYS A 69 23.86 5.42 -44.38
CA LYS A 69 24.92 4.35 -44.45
C LYS A 69 25.50 3.77 -43.14
N THR A 70 24.94 4.10 -41.99
CA THR A 70 25.41 3.77 -40.65
C THR A 70 24.38 2.99 -39.82
N LEU A 71 23.24 2.57 -40.41
CA LEU A 71 22.20 1.81 -39.71
C LEU A 71 22.41 0.30 -39.87
N ASP A 72 22.32 -0.43 -38.75
CA ASP A 72 22.54 -1.88 -38.66
C ASP A 72 21.28 -2.68 -39.03
N PHE A 73 20.58 -2.28 -40.10
CA PHE A 73 19.43 -3.04 -40.60
C PHE A 73 19.21 -2.95 -42.12
N LYS A 74 18.56 -3.97 -42.69
CA LYS A 74 18.32 -4.10 -44.13
C LYS A 74 17.00 -3.50 -44.60
N ALA A 75 15.98 -3.52 -43.74
CA ALA A 75 14.71 -2.84 -44.00
C ALA A 75 14.15 -2.27 -42.69
N GLY A 76 13.58 -1.07 -42.75
CA GLY A 76 12.98 -0.43 -41.60
C GLY A 76 11.90 0.56 -42.01
N PHE A 77 10.76 0.54 -41.32
CA PHE A 77 9.63 1.41 -41.61
C PHE A 77 9.06 2.01 -40.34
N LYS A 78 8.67 3.29 -40.40
CA LYS A 78 7.78 3.92 -39.44
C LYS A 78 6.34 3.79 -39.97
N ILE A 79 5.44 3.27 -39.15
CA ILE A 79 4.01 3.15 -39.47
C ILE A 79 3.23 3.98 -38.46
N SER A 80 2.34 4.84 -38.95
CA SER A 80 1.46 5.68 -38.14
C SER A 80 0.01 5.45 -38.54
N VAL A 81 -0.84 5.08 -37.59
CA VAL A 81 -2.27 4.84 -37.79
C VAL A 81 -3.08 5.82 -36.95
N ALA A 82 -4.15 6.34 -37.52
CA ALA A 82 -5.12 7.19 -36.82
C ALA A 82 -6.55 6.69 -37.07
N THR A 83 -7.33 6.47 -36.00
CA THR A 83 -8.76 6.09 -36.06
C THR A 83 -9.43 6.33 -34.70
N GLY A 84 -10.71 5.95 -34.53
CA GLY A 84 -11.41 6.00 -33.24
C GLY A 84 -10.96 4.91 -32.27
N PHE A 85 -11.25 5.09 -30.98
CA PHE A 85 -10.80 4.21 -29.89
C PHE A 85 -11.11 2.71 -30.14
N ASP A 86 -12.38 2.37 -30.38
CA ASP A 86 -12.81 0.97 -30.51
C ASP A 86 -12.14 0.25 -31.70
N ILE A 87 -11.97 0.98 -32.80
CA ILE A 87 -11.29 0.45 -33.97
C ILE A 87 -9.79 0.30 -33.68
N MET A 88 -9.16 1.30 -33.05
CA MET A 88 -7.74 1.25 -32.69
C MET A 88 -7.44 0.11 -31.70
N GLU A 89 -8.32 -0.12 -30.72
CA GLU A 89 -8.27 -1.25 -29.79
C GLU A 89 -8.17 -2.58 -30.50
N ARG A 90 -9.03 -2.77 -31.48
CA ARG A 90 -9.07 -4.01 -32.26
C ARG A 90 -7.84 -4.18 -33.14
N ILE A 91 -7.45 -3.16 -33.90
CA ILE A 91 -6.51 -3.35 -35.02
C ILE A 91 -5.03 -3.24 -34.63
N ARG A 92 -4.67 -2.58 -33.51
CA ARG A 92 -3.25 -2.32 -33.22
C ARG A 92 -2.44 -3.60 -33.00
N ILE A 93 -3.05 -4.62 -32.39
CA ILE A 93 -2.44 -5.94 -32.21
C ILE A 93 -2.34 -6.67 -33.54
N ASP A 94 -3.42 -6.67 -34.34
CA ASP A 94 -3.43 -7.28 -35.68
C ASP A 94 -2.33 -6.69 -36.58
N ILE A 95 -2.06 -5.38 -36.51
CA ILE A 95 -0.95 -4.73 -37.24
C ILE A 95 0.40 -5.29 -36.80
N VAL A 96 0.64 -5.36 -35.48
CA VAL A 96 1.92 -5.86 -34.94
C VAL A 96 2.12 -7.33 -35.32
N GLU A 97 1.11 -8.17 -35.14
CA GLU A 97 1.16 -9.59 -35.52
C GLU A 97 1.42 -9.76 -37.02
N HIS A 98 0.77 -8.96 -37.86
CA HIS A 98 0.96 -9.01 -39.31
C HIS A 98 2.40 -8.69 -39.71
N LEU A 99 3.01 -7.67 -39.10
CA LEU A 99 4.41 -7.31 -39.36
C LEU A 99 5.38 -8.39 -38.89
N ARG A 100 5.11 -9.03 -37.73
CA ARG A 100 5.88 -10.19 -37.26
C ARG A 100 5.81 -11.34 -38.26
N ASN A 101 4.62 -11.64 -38.79
CA ASN A 101 4.42 -12.66 -39.81
C ASN A 101 5.08 -12.30 -41.15
N ALA A 102 5.18 -11.01 -41.46
CA ALA A 102 5.94 -10.49 -42.60
C ALA A 102 7.46 -10.47 -42.38
N LYS A 103 7.94 -11.13 -41.31
CA LYS A 103 9.35 -11.33 -40.94
C LYS A 103 10.10 -10.05 -40.53
N PHE A 104 9.40 -9.03 -40.04
CA PHE A 104 10.05 -7.96 -39.29
C PHE A 104 10.44 -8.47 -37.90
N GLU A 105 11.74 -8.68 -37.69
CA GLU A 105 12.30 -9.25 -36.46
C GLU A 105 12.09 -8.37 -35.24
N THR A 106 11.98 -7.05 -35.40
CA THR A 106 11.75 -6.16 -34.27
C THR A 106 10.63 -5.17 -34.57
N VAL A 107 9.75 -4.96 -33.59
CA VAL A 107 8.69 -3.95 -33.64
C VAL A 107 8.73 -3.14 -32.34
N TYR A 108 8.90 -1.83 -32.45
CA TYR A 108 8.88 -0.89 -31.34
C TYR A 108 7.60 -0.05 -31.38
N VAL A 109 6.90 0.05 -30.26
CA VAL A 109 5.78 0.98 -30.12
C VAL A 109 6.31 2.35 -29.69
N LEU A 110 6.01 3.37 -30.47
CA LEU A 110 6.42 4.76 -30.22
C LEU A 110 5.30 5.56 -29.56
N THR A 111 4.06 5.31 -29.95
CA THR A 111 2.88 5.99 -29.44
C THR A 111 1.71 5.02 -29.44
N ASP A 112 0.96 4.99 -28.33
CA ASP A 112 -0.27 4.21 -28.18
C ASP A 112 -1.25 4.99 -27.30
N ASP A 113 -2.07 5.81 -27.96
CA ASP A 113 -3.05 6.66 -27.28
C ASP A 113 -4.12 5.83 -26.55
N VAL A 114 -4.37 4.59 -26.98
CA VAL A 114 -5.34 3.72 -26.31
C VAL A 114 -4.79 3.24 -24.99
N SER A 115 -3.53 2.77 -24.97
CA SER A 115 -2.84 2.42 -23.73
C SER A 115 -2.80 3.57 -22.74
N GLU A 116 -2.49 4.78 -23.22
CA GLU A 116 -2.50 6.00 -22.40
C GLU A 116 -3.89 6.28 -21.81
N THR A 117 -4.93 6.16 -22.63
CA THR A 117 -6.33 6.41 -22.22
C THR A 117 -6.81 5.40 -21.19
N ILE A 118 -6.49 4.12 -21.38
CA ILE A 118 -6.80 3.06 -20.41
C ILE A 118 -6.07 3.33 -19.09
N SER A 119 -4.77 3.64 -19.13
CA SER A 119 -3.97 3.96 -17.94
C SER A 119 -4.55 5.14 -17.15
N LYS A 120 -4.91 6.23 -17.85
CA LYS A 120 -5.58 7.40 -17.26
C LYS A 120 -6.93 7.07 -16.64
N GLY A 121 -7.69 6.14 -17.25
CA GLY A 121 -8.95 5.66 -16.71
C GLY A 121 -8.80 4.82 -15.44
N ILE A 122 -7.71 4.03 -15.33
CA ILE A 122 -7.41 3.14 -14.21
C ILE A 122 -6.86 3.91 -13.00
N TYR A 123 -5.89 4.81 -13.22
CA TYR A 123 -5.12 5.43 -12.14
C TYR A 123 -5.96 6.06 -11.01
N PRO A 124 -7.02 6.86 -11.29
CA PRO A 124 -7.83 7.47 -10.23
C PRO A 124 -8.54 6.46 -9.32
N GLN A 125 -8.92 5.29 -9.87
CA GLN A 125 -9.56 4.25 -9.08
C GLN A 125 -8.56 3.55 -8.16
N ILE A 126 -7.36 3.24 -8.66
CA ILE A 126 -6.27 2.68 -7.83
C ILE A 126 -5.94 3.64 -6.68
N ASN A 127 -5.80 4.94 -6.98
CA ASN A 127 -5.54 5.95 -5.96
C ASN A 127 -6.65 5.99 -4.88
N THR A 128 -7.92 5.89 -5.29
CA THR A 128 -9.06 5.83 -4.38
C THR A 128 -8.97 4.61 -3.44
N ILE A 129 -8.70 3.42 -3.99
CA ILE A 129 -8.60 2.17 -3.23
C ILE A 129 -7.42 2.18 -2.26
N GLU A 130 -6.26 2.66 -2.70
CA GLU A 130 -5.07 2.79 -1.86
C GLU A 130 -5.35 3.71 -0.65
N ASN A 131 -6.00 4.85 -0.90
CA ASN A 131 -6.36 5.79 0.17
C ASN A 131 -7.44 5.24 1.10
N LEU A 132 -8.40 4.48 0.59
CA LEU A 132 -9.41 3.81 1.43
C LEU A 132 -8.76 2.77 2.36
N LEU A 133 -7.86 1.95 1.84
CA LEU A 133 -7.16 0.97 2.67
C LEU A 133 -6.28 1.66 3.71
N ARG A 134 -5.55 2.71 3.32
CA ARG A 134 -4.74 3.52 4.24
C ARG A 134 -5.61 4.14 5.35
N LYS A 135 -6.76 4.70 5.00
CA LYS A 135 -7.74 5.23 5.97
C LYS A 135 -8.15 4.14 6.97
N TYR A 136 -8.58 2.98 6.46
CA TYR A 136 -8.98 1.86 7.31
C TYR A 136 -7.86 1.44 8.27
N LEU A 137 -6.65 1.22 7.76
CA LEU A 137 -5.50 0.78 8.56
C LEU A 137 -5.18 1.78 9.67
N ILE A 138 -5.11 3.07 9.36
CA ILE A 138 -4.82 4.12 10.34
C ILE A 138 -5.93 4.18 11.40
N GLN A 139 -7.20 4.20 10.99
CA GLN A 139 -8.33 4.25 11.93
C GLN A 139 -8.36 3.01 12.83
N PHE A 140 -8.26 1.82 12.25
CA PHE A 140 -8.27 0.57 12.97
C PHE A 140 -7.09 0.49 13.96
N PHE A 141 -5.87 0.73 13.48
CA PHE A 141 -4.71 0.55 14.35
C PHE A 141 -4.58 1.61 15.43
N ILE A 142 -4.96 2.87 15.17
CA ILE A 142 -4.99 3.89 16.23
C ILE A 142 -6.06 3.55 17.27
N THR A 143 -7.26 3.13 16.86
CA THR A 143 -8.35 2.82 17.81
C THR A 143 -8.05 1.58 18.65
N GLN A 144 -7.39 0.57 18.08
CA GLN A 144 -7.13 -0.69 18.77
C GLN A 144 -5.76 -0.74 19.48
N LEU A 145 -4.71 -0.15 18.90
CA LEU A 145 -3.32 -0.24 19.38
C LEU A 145 -2.77 1.08 19.93
N GLY A 146 -3.40 2.21 19.59
CA GLY A 146 -2.96 3.55 19.99
C GLY A 146 -1.92 4.15 19.04
N THR A 147 -1.32 5.27 19.46
CA THR A 147 -0.47 6.13 18.59
C THR A 147 0.82 5.47 18.12
N ASN A 148 1.34 4.48 18.84
CA ASN A 148 2.61 3.80 18.51
C ASN A 148 2.42 2.55 17.61
N TRP A 149 1.23 2.36 17.05
CA TRP A 149 0.85 1.16 16.28
C TRP A 149 1.85 0.77 15.17
N TRP A 150 2.49 1.75 14.53
CA TRP A 150 3.45 1.51 13.47
C TRP A 150 4.61 0.62 13.93
N ASN A 151 5.15 0.87 15.12
CA ASN A 151 6.30 0.12 15.64
C ASN A 151 5.98 -1.38 15.83
N HIS A 152 4.69 -1.69 16.04
CA HIS A 152 4.18 -3.02 16.35
C HIS A 152 3.73 -3.81 15.13
N THR A 153 3.27 -3.12 14.08
CA THR A 153 2.60 -3.76 12.92
C THR A 153 3.47 -3.77 11.67
N SER A 154 4.43 -2.85 11.56
CA SER A 154 5.35 -2.78 10.43
C SER A 154 6.52 -3.75 10.59
N ASP A 155 6.91 -4.39 9.48
CA ASP A 155 8.11 -5.21 9.43
C ASP A 155 9.38 -4.37 9.19
N ASP A 156 10.55 -4.99 9.31
CA ASP A 156 11.83 -4.29 9.16
C ASP A 156 12.02 -3.65 7.77
N LYS A 157 11.45 -4.24 6.72
CA LYS A 157 11.51 -3.69 5.35
C LYS A 157 10.66 -2.43 5.24
N MET A 158 9.46 -2.43 5.81
CA MET A 158 8.59 -1.24 5.88
C MET A 158 9.24 -0.13 6.69
N LYS A 159 9.84 -0.46 7.84
CA LYS A 159 10.59 0.50 8.67
C LYS A 159 11.76 1.10 7.91
N GLN A 160 12.52 0.27 7.18
CA GLN A 160 13.62 0.73 6.34
C GLN A 160 13.13 1.69 5.25
N LYS A 161 12.11 1.31 4.45
CA LYS A 161 11.52 2.19 3.41
C LYS A 161 11.10 3.53 3.98
N THR A 162 10.44 3.53 5.14
CA THR A 162 9.98 4.75 5.81
C THR A 162 11.14 5.67 6.19
N ARG A 163 12.26 5.11 6.69
CA ARG A 163 13.47 5.88 7.00
C ARG A 163 14.12 6.47 5.75
N GLU A 164 14.22 5.68 4.67
CA GLU A 164 14.81 6.11 3.40
C GLU A 164 13.96 7.18 2.70
N ARG A 165 12.64 7.11 2.86
CA ARG A 165 11.67 7.98 2.16
C ARG A 165 11.14 9.12 3.01
N LYS A 166 11.66 9.32 4.23
CA LYS A 166 11.19 10.34 5.18
C LYS A 166 11.13 11.75 4.58
N ASP A 167 12.00 12.05 3.63
CA ASP A 167 12.16 13.35 2.99
C ASP A 167 11.45 13.47 1.62
N ASN A 168 10.69 12.44 1.19
CA ASN A 168 9.94 12.44 -0.07
C ASN A 168 8.81 13.48 -0.08
N GLU A 169 8.25 13.76 1.08
CA GLU A 169 7.26 14.82 1.31
C GLU A 169 7.72 15.64 2.52
N ARG A 170 7.88 16.95 2.36
CA ARG A 170 8.53 17.83 3.35
C ARG A 170 7.63 18.91 3.94
N VAL A 171 6.41 19.04 3.42
CA VAL A 171 5.45 20.07 3.82
C VAL A 171 4.51 19.48 4.85
N PHE A 172 3.75 18.44 4.51
CA PHE A 172 2.82 17.79 5.43
C PHE A 172 3.51 16.96 6.51
N SER A 173 4.64 16.32 6.21
CA SER A 173 5.40 15.48 7.14
C SER A 173 5.81 16.17 8.45
N LYS A 174 5.87 17.51 8.46
CA LYS A 174 6.14 18.31 9.66
C LYS A 174 4.92 18.45 10.59
N HIS A 175 3.73 18.12 10.08
CA HIS A 175 2.45 18.37 10.73
C HIS A 175 1.68 17.10 11.05
N ILE A 176 2.06 15.95 10.47
CA ILE A 176 1.36 14.67 10.63
C ILE A 176 2.35 13.52 10.82
N ASP A 177 1.86 12.42 11.40
CA ASP A 177 2.50 11.12 11.20
C ASP A 177 2.21 10.67 9.76
N ASN A 178 3.27 10.50 8.96
CA ASN A 178 3.18 10.13 7.56
C ASN A 178 3.70 8.71 7.27
N GLN A 179 3.96 7.86 8.27
CA GLN A 179 4.63 6.57 8.05
C GLN A 179 3.87 5.66 7.07
N ALA A 180 2.54 5.61 7.20
CA ALA A 180 1.65 4.85 6.29
C ALA A 180 1.59 5.42 4.85
N TYR A 181 2.08 6.64 4.61
CA TYR A 181 2.20 7.24 3.28
C TYR A 181 3.56 6.95 2.62
N LEU A 182 4.54 6.46 3.38
CA LEU A 182 5.90 6.21 2.89
C LEU A 182 6.13 4.77 2.41
N ILE A 183 5.17 3.89 2.62
CA ILE A 183 5.18 2.49 2.17
C ILE A 183 4.42 2.30 0.85
N ASP A 184 4.72 1.19 0.16
CA ASP A 184 4.17 0.91 -1.16
C ASP A 184 2.77 0.27 -1.10
N PHE A 185 2.09 0.24 -2.25
CA PHE A 185 0.77 -0.38 -2.40
C PHE A 185 0.73 -1.83 -1.86
N GLY A 186 1.73 -2.66 -2.20
CA GLY A 186 1.84 -4.02 -1.70
C GLY A 186 2.04 -4.11 -0.19
N ASP A 187 2.75 -3.15 0.41
CA ASP A 187 3.01 -3.10 1.86
C ASP A 187 1.71 -2.83 2.64
N LEU A 188 0.82 -1.97 2.11
CA LEU A 188 -0.50 -1.76 2.72
C LEU A 188 -1.33 -3.04 2.75
N GLY A 189 -1.33 -3.81 1.66
CA GLY A 189 -1.95 -5.13 1.62
C GLY A 189 -1.33 -6.07 2.66
N LYS A 190 -0.01 -6.00 2.83
CA LYS A 190 0.74 -6.81 3.81
C LYS A 190 0.34 -6.58 5.23
N LEU A 191 0.05 -5.35 5.60
CA LEU A 191 -0.50 -5.03 6.92
C LEU A 191 -1.86 -5.69 7.18
N ILE A 192 -2.64 -6.04 6.14
CA ILE A 192 -3.86 -6.83 6.29
C ILE A 192 -3.53 -8.32 6.43
N TYR A 193 -2.87 -8.92 5.43
CA TYR A 193 -2.75 -10.37 5.38
C TYR A 193 -1.78 -10.95 6.41
N SER A 194 -0.75 -10.21 6.84
CA SER A 194 0.12 -10.63 7.96
C SER A 194 -0.64 -10.78 9.28
N GLN A 195 -1.73 -10.02 9.43
CA GLN A 195 -2.59 -10.07 10.60
C GLN A 195 -3.71 -11.12 10.43
N SER A 196 -4.13 -11.43 9.20
CA SER A 196 -5.11 -12.49 8.89
C SER A 196 -4.56 -13.93 9.00
N SER A 197 -3.25 -14.10 9.24
CA SER A 197 -2.56 -15.40 9.28
C SER A 197 -2.36 -15.99 10.68
N GLY A 198 -2.93 -15.39 11.75
CA GLY A 198 -2.89 -15.98 13.09
C GLY A 198 -3.55 -17.37 13.16
N TYR A 199 -3.17 -18.18 14.15
CA TYR A 199 -3.75 -19.50 14.41
C TYR A 199 -5.23 -19.36 14.81
N ASN A 200 -6.13 -20.03 14.08
CA ASN A 200 -7.57 -19.77 14.18
C ASN A 200 -8.37 -20.89 14.86
N GLU A 201 -7.80 -22.07 15.08
CA GLU A 201 -8.45 -23.18 15.80
C GLU A 201 -7.53 -23.78 16.88
N LYS A 202 -8.12 -24.23 18.00
CA LYS A 202 -7.38 -24.91 19.08
C LYS A 202 -6.59 -26.12 18.55
N LYS A 203 -7.10 -26.78 17.51
CA LYS A 203 -6.47 -27.94 16.87
C LYS A 203 -5.18 -27.56 16.12
N ASP A 204 -5.20 -26.49 15.34
CA ASP A 204 -4.02 -25.99 14.61
C ASP A 204 -2.89 -25.55 15.55
N ILE A 205 -3.25 -24.95 16.69
CA ILE A 205 -2.30 -24.57 17.75
C ILE A 205 -1.65 -25.82 18.36
N VAL A 206 -2.43 -26.86 18.63
CA VAL A 206 -1.94 -28.12 19.21
C VAL A 206 -1.05 -28.87 18.23
N GLU A 207 -1.47 -29.04 16.98
CA GLU A 207 -0.69 -29.73 15.94
C GLU A 207 0.65 -29.03 15.66
N GLN A 208 0.68 -27.69 15.67
CA GLN A 208 1.92 -26.93 15.47
C GLN A 208 2.81 -26.90 16.72
N LEU A 209 2.22 -26.89 17.93
CA LEU A 209 2.97 -27.03 19.18
C LEU A 209 3.63 -28.41 19.29
N GLU A 210 2.97 -29.47 18.80
CA GLU A 210 3.54 -30.82 18.70
C GLU A 210 4.75 -30.88 17.75
N MET A 211 4.82 -29.98 16.76
CA MET A 211 5.96 -29.87 15.84
C MET A 211 7.11 -29.00 16.37
N VAL A 212 6.91 -28.28 17.48
CA VAL A 212 7.97 -27.48 18.10
C VAL A 212 8.93 -28.40 18.84
N SER A 213 10.17 -28.44 18.39
CA SER A 213 11.24 -29.30 18.95
C SER A 213 12.41 -28.52 19.52
N THR A 214 12.50 -27.21 19.25
CA THR A 214 13.57 -26.34 19.75
C THR A 214 13.02 -25.08 20.41
N ILE A 215 13.86 -24.45 21.24
CA ILE A 215 13.54 -23.19 21.94
C ILE A 215 13.33 -22.06 20.93
N GLU A 216 14.04 -22.07 19.80
CA GLU A 216 13.91 -21.10 18.71
C GLU A 216 12.56 -21.25 18.01
N GLN A 217 12.14 -22.49 17.72
CA GLN A 217 10.81 -22.78 17.15
C GLN A 217 9.69 -22.40 18.11
N LEU A 218 9.90 -22.58 19.42
CA LEU A 218 8.93 -22.17 20.45
C LEU A 218 8.80 -20.65 20.53
N LYS A 219 9.91 -19.92 20.40
CA LYS A 219 9.90 -18.45 20.33
C LYS A 219 9.18 -17.97 19.07
N GLU A 220 9.45 -18.57 17.92
CA GLU A 220 8.78 -18.25 16.65
C GLU A 220 7.27 -18.57 16.71
N PHE A 221 6.90 -19.70 17.32
CA PHE A 221 5.51 -20.09 17.55
C PHE A 221 4.78 -19.12 18.49
N ARG A 222 5.41 -18.70 19.59
CA ARG A 222 4.86 -17.66 20.49
C ARG A 222 4.62 -16.33 19.78
N GLU A 223 5.53 -15.92 18.90
CA GLU A 223 5.36 -14.70 18.09
C GLU A 223 4.17 -14.82 17.12
N LYS A 224 3.94 -16.02 16.56
CA LYS A 224 2.81 -16.32 15.67
C LYS A 224 1.45 -16.46 16.38
N LEU A 225 1.43 -16.61 17.72
CA LEU A 225 0.23 -16.76 18.55
C LEU A 225 -0.45 -15.44 18.96
N LYS A 226 0.00 -14.29 18.43
CA LYS A 226 -0.50 -12.94 18.76
C LYS A 226 -2.00 -12.71 18.36
N PRO A 227 -2.71 -11.75 19.02
CA PRO A 227 -4.08 -11.98 19.52
C PRO A 227 -5.25 -11.71 18.55
N ASN A 228 -6.45 -12.04 19.05
CA ASN A 228 -7.85 -11.97 18.56
C ASN A 228 -8.26 -11.02 17.41
N TYR A 229 -7.51 -9.98 17.05
CA TYR A 229 -7.85 -9.15 15.89
C TYR A 229 -7.63 -9.89 14.56
N SER A 230 -6.81 -10.95 14.55
CA SER A 230 -6.70 -11.89 13.42
C SER A 230 -8.07 -12.37 12.94
N LYS A 231 -9.04 -12.58 13.86
CA LYS A 231 -10.42 -12.96 13.53
C LYS A 231 -11.19 -11.84 12.81
N TYR A 232 -10.93 -10.58 13.17
CA TYR A 232 -11.54 -9.43 12.50
C TYR A 232 -10.97 -9.26 11.09
N PHE A 233 -9.65 -9.32 10.90
CA PHE A 233 -9.06 -9.28 9.57
C PHE A 233 -9.43 -10.52 8.73
N LEU A 234 -9.57 -11.68 9.38
CA LEU A 234 -10.05 -12.91 8.75
C LEU A 234 -11.44 -12.71 8.15
N LYS A 235 -12.41 -12.30 8.97
CA LYS A 235 -13.81 -12.09 8.55
C LYS A 235 -13.97 -10.90 7.60
N ALA A 236 -13.29 -9.80 7.88
CA ALA A 236 -13.42 -8.57 7.10
C ALA A 236 -12.74 -8.68 5.74
N PHE A 237 -11.63 -9.41 5.62
CA PHE A 237 -10.77 -9.45 4.42
C PHE A 237 -10.50 -10.85 3.87
N LYS A 238 -9.97 -11.78 4.68
CA LYS A 238 -9.50 -13.09 4.17
C LYS A 238 -10.65 -13.96 3.63
N GLU A 239 -11.78 -14.02 4.33
CA GLU A 239 -13.00 -14.71 3.85
C GLU A 239 -13.57 -14.11 2.55
N LYS A 240 -13.20 -12.86 2.24
CA LYS A 240 -13.63 -12.15 1.02
C LYS A 240 -12.57 -12.19 -0.09
N ASP A 241 -11.54 -13.03 0.06
CA ASP A 241 -10.45 -13.20 -0.89
C ASP A 241 -9.76 -11.85 -1.23
N PHE A 242 -9.57 -11.02 -0.21
CA PHE A 242 -8.94 -9.70 -0.37
C PHE A 242 -7.49 -9.80 -0.87
N GLN A 243 -6.71 -10.75 -0.34
CA GLN A 243 -5.28 -10.86 -0.65
C GLN A 243 -5.04 -11.11 -2.14
N SER A 244 -5.75 -12.07 -2.73
CA SER A 244 -5.64 -12.38 -4.16
C SER A 244 -6.01 -11.17 -5.02
N LYS A 245 -7.15 -10.52 -4.73
CA LYS A 245 -7.61 -9.33 -5.45
C LYS A 245 -6.61 -8.17 -5.33
N TRP A 246 -6.05 -7.95 -4.14
CA TRP A 246 -5.05 -6.89 -3.91
C TRP A 246 -3.78 -7.12 -4.71
N GLN A 247 -3.27 -8.36 -4.73
CA GLN A 247 -2.07 -8.73 -5.49
C GLN A 247 -2.30 -8.66 -7.01
N GLN A 248 -3.50 -8.99 -7.49
CA GLN A 248 -3.86 -8.80 -8.90
C GLN A 248 -3.90 -7.31 -9.24
N LEU A 249 -4.53 -6.48 -8.40
CA LEU A 249 -4.57 -5.03 -8.62
C LEU A 249 -3.17 -4.40 -8.54
N GLU A 250 -2.28 -4.91 -7.68
CA GLU A 250 -0.89 -4.48 -7.58
C GLU A 250 -0.14 -4.67 -8.90
N LYS A 251 -0.37 -5.78 -9.63
CA LYS A 251 0.22 -6.00 -10.96
C LYS A 251 -0.24 -4.93 -11.97
N ILE A 252 -1.54 -4.63 -11.98
CA ILE A 252 -2.10 -3.57 -12.84
C ILE A 252 -1.54 -2.21 -12.43
N ARG A 253 -1.41 -1.93 -11.13
CA ARG A 253 -0.81 -0.70 -10.60
C ARG A 253 0.63 -0.52 -11.08
N HIS A 254 1.44 -1.57 -11.05
CA HIS A 254 2.81 -1.53 -11.60
C HIS A 254 2.80 -1.20 -13.08
N LYS A 255 1.90 -1.83 -13.85
CA LYS A 255 1.70 -1.54 -15.27
C LYS A 255 1.39 -0.07 -15.53
N VAL A 256 0.50 0.52 -14.73
CA VAL A 256 0.12 1.95 -14.78
C VAL A 256 1.32 2.84 -14.43
N ALA A 257 2.01 2.56 -13.33
CA ALA A 257 3.14 3.37 -12.88
C ALA A 257 4.34 3.36 -13.85
N HIS A 258 4.48 2.32 -14.67
CA HIS A 258 5.51 2.21 -15.69
C HIS A 258 5.07 2.67 -17.08
N ASN A 259 3.87 3.26 -17.22
CA ASN A 259 3.30 3.69 -18.51
C ASN A 259 3.37 2.59 -19.60
N ASN A 260 3.03 1.35 -19.21
CA ASN A 260 3.14 0.19 -20.08
C ASN A 260 2.00 0.13 -21.12
N LEU A 261 2.01 -0.87 -22.00
CA LEU A 261 0.96 -1.11 -23.01
C LEU A 261 -0.25 -1.84 -22.41
N PHE A 262 -1.46 -1.35 -22.68
CA PHE A 262 -2.72 -1.89 -22.16
C PHE A 262 -3.62 -2.41 -23.26
N VAL A 263 -4.60 -3.21 -22.84
CA VAL A 263 -5.77 -3.65 -23.62
C VAL A 263 -7.03 -3.47 -22.78
N MET A 264 -8.20 -3.49 -23.42
CA MET A 264 -9.48 -3.31 -22.72
C MET A 264 -9.73 -4.34 -21.62
N GLN A 265 -9.19 -5.56 -21.74
CA GLN A 265 -9.27 -6.56 -20.67
C GLN A 265 -8.60 -6.06 -19.37
N ASP A 266 -7.48 -5.32 -19.46
CA ASP A 266 -6.84 -4.75 -18.27
C ASP A 266 -7.76 -3.73 -17.58
N PHE A 267 -8.51 -2.94 -18.37
CA PHE A 267 -9.44 -1.95 -17.85
C PHE A 267 -10.61 -2.63 -17.13
N ASP A 268 -11.19 -3.66 -17.75
CA ASP A 268 -12.31 -4.41 -17.18
C ASP A 268 -11.90 -5.16 -15.91
N GLU A 269 -10.72 -5.78 -15.90
CA GLU A 269 -10.14 -6.41 -14.73
C GLU A 269 -9.92 -5.40 -13.60
N ALA A 270 -9.28 -4.26 -13.89
CA ALA A 270 -9.07 -3.19 -12.92
C ALA A 270 -10.39 -2.66 -12.35
N LYS A 271 -11.41 -2.48 -13.20
CA LYS A 271 -12.74 -2.02 -12.77
C LYS A 271 -13.42 -3.01 -11.84
N SER A 272 -13.34 -4.31 -12.16
CA SER A 272 -13.86 -5.38 -11.32
C SER A 272 -13.15 -5.42 -9.95
N LEU A 273 -11.82 -5.50 -9.97
CA LEU A 273 -10.99 -5.56 -8.76
C LEU A 273 -11.19 -4.35 -7.85
N THR A 274 -11.19 -3.13 -8.42
CA THR A 274 -11.39 -1.92 -7.64
C THR A 274 -12.81 -1.85 -7.04
N THR A 275 -13.84 -2.32 -7.75
CA THR A 275 -15.20 -2.36 -7.23
C THR A 275 -15.32 -3.33 -6.04
N ASP A 276 -14.77 -4.53 -6.19
CA ASP A 276 -14.78 -5.56 -5.13
C ASP A 276 -13.99 -5.11 -3.90
N LEU A 277 -12.76 -4.64 -4.11
CA LEU A 277 -11.90 -4.15 -3.02
C LEU A 277 -12.55 -2.96 -2.31
N LYS A 278 -13.21 -2.06 -3.04
CA LYS A 278 -13.95 -0.94 -2.43
C LYS A 278 -15.05 -1.45 -1.51
N SER A 279 -15.84 -2.41 -1.95
CA SER A 279 -16.92 -3.01 -1.16
C SER A 279 -16.39 -3.66 0.13
N ILE A 280 -15.28 -4.40 0.02
CA ILE A 280 -14.62 -5.04 1.17
C ILE A 280 -14.15 -3.98 2.18
N ILE A 281 -13.40 -2.97 1.71
CA ILE A 281 -12.80 -1.95 2.57
C ILE A 281 -13.88 -1.05 3.19
N ASP A 282 -14.89 -0.63 2.43
CA ASP A 282 -15.98 0.20 2.95
C ASP A 282 -16.79 -0.53 4.02
N SER A 283 -17.03 -1.84 3.86
CA SER A 283 -17.65 -2.66 4.88
C SER A 283 -16.80 -2.68 6.16
N ALA A 284 -15.48 -2.84 6.04
CA ALA A 284 -14.57 -2.87 7.18
C ALA A 284 -14.48 -1.51 7.90
N ILE A 285 -14.44 -0.40 7.15
CA ILE A 285 -14.49 0.95 7.71
C ILE A 285 -15.79 1.18 8.49
N LYS A 286 -16.95 0.78 7.93
CA LYS A 286 -18.23 0.91 8.62
C LYS A 286 -18.27 0.12 9.94
N ASP A 287 -17.68 -1.06 9.98
CA ASP A 287 -17.62 -1.86 11.21
C ASP A 287 -16.75 -1.18 12.29
N VAL A 288 -15.65 -0.53 11.89
CA VAL A 288 -14.81 0.28 12.79
C VAL A 288 -15.57 1.53 13.28
N ASP A 289 -16.17 2.30 12.38
CA ASP A 289 -16.90 3.54 12.73
C ASP A 289 -18.11 3.28 13.65
N GLN A 290 -18.74 2.10 13.54
CA GLN A 290 -19.88 1.71 14.37
C GLN A 290 -19.46 1.06 15.70
N ASN A 291 -18.18 1.08 16.07
CA ASN A 291 -17.61 0.38 17.23
C ASN A 291 -18.02 -1.09 17.30
N LYS A 292 -18.30 -1.74 16.15
CA LYS A 292 -18.54 -3.18 16.08
C LYS A 292 -17.25 -3.99 16.24
N VAL A 293 -16.12 -3.29 16.21
CA VAL A 293 -14.79 -3.78 16.53
C VAL A 293 -14.43 -3.26 17.91
N ASP A 294 -15.09 -3.75 18.95
CA ASP A 294 -14.67 -3.49 20.32
C ASP A 294 -13.95 -4.72 20.85
N LEU A 295 -12.62 -4.69 20.75
CA LEU A 295 -11.77 -5.61 21.50
C LEU A 295 -12.06 -5.40 22.98
N THR A 296 -12.24 -6.48 23.75
CA THR A 296 -12.47 -6.35 25.19
C THR A 296 -11.28 -5.62 25.84
N ALA A 297 -11.48 -4.98 27.00
CA ALA A 297 -10.37 -4.36 27.72
C ALA A 297 -9.23 -5.36 27.96
N SER A 298 -9.57 -6.63 28.25
CA SER A 298 -8.61 -7.73 28.37
C SER A 298 -7.88 -8.04 27.07
N ASP A 299 -8.55 -8.03 25.92
CA ASP A 299 -7.89 -8.21 24.60
C ASP A 299 -6.94 -7.04 24.33
N LYS A 300 -7.38 -5.80 24.56
CA LYS A 300 -6.55 -4.60 24.37
C LYS A 300 -5.29 -4.63 25.26
N ILE A 301 -5.42 -5.11 26.50
CA ILE A 301 -4.30 -5.30 27.43
C ILE A 301 -3.40 -6.44 26.99
N ALA A 302 -3.93 -7.63 26.67
CA ALA A 302 -3.13 -8.78 26.23
C ALA A 302 -2.38 -8.50 24.91
N ILE A 303 -3.00 -7.73 24.01
CA ILE A 303 -2.36 -7.22 22.79
C ILE A 303 -1.19 -6.32 23.15
N ARG A 304 -1.44 -5.28 23.94
CA ARG A 304 -0.39 -4.38 24.43
C ARG A 304 0.75 -5.17 25.07
N GLU A 305 0.46 -6.05 26.02
CA GLU A 305 1.45 -6.86 26.76
C GLU A 305 2.24 -7.83 25.87
N SER A 306 1.58 -8.56 24.96
CA SER A 306 2.27 -9.48 24.02
C SER A 306 3.19 -8.75 23.03
N PHE A 307 2.87 -7.51 22.68
CA PHE A 307 3.74 -6.66 21.87
C PHE A 307 4.88 -6.04 22.69
N PHE A 308 4.65 -5.74 23.97
CA PHE A 308 5.68 -5.23 24.89
C PHE A 308 6.70 -6.31 25.27
N SER A 309 6.32 -7.59 25.34
CA SER A 309 7.23 -8.70 25.62
C SER A 309 8.22 -9.05 24.50
N SER A 310 8.01 -8.54 23.28
CA SER A 310 8.85 -8.81 22.10
C SER A 310 9.94 -7.77 21.88
N PHE A 311 10.08 -6.78 22.77
CA PHE A 311 11.23 -5.88 22.77
C PHE A 311 12.42 -6.49 23.51
N ASP A 312 13.61 -6.20 22.99
CA ASP A 312 14.92 -6.60 23.49
C ASP A 312 15.01 -6.54 25.03
N SER A 313 15.57 -7.58 25.62
CA SER A 313 15.76 -7.80 27.07
C SER A 313 16.64 -6.74 27.77
N SER A 314 16.98 -5.65 27.08
CA SER A 314 17.77 -4.52 27.56
C SER A 314 16.93 -3.32 27.98
N ILE A 315 15.60 -3.29 27.72
CA ILE A 315 14.70 -2.23 28.20
C ILE A 315 13.82 -2.80 29.32
N TYR A 316 14.12 -2.43 30.57
CA TYR A 316 13.33 -2.83 31.74
C TYR A 316 11.97 -2.11 31.69
N ILE A 317 10.88 -2.87 31.49
CA ILE A 317 9.51 -2.35 31.41
C ILE A 317 8.90 -2.36 32.81
N ILE A 318 8.33 -1.23 33.23
CA ILE A 318 7.72 -1.08 34.56
C ILE A 318 6.38 -1.83 34.67
N THR A 319 6.21 -2.61 35.72
CA THR A 319 4.94 -3.25 36.11
C THR A 319 4.04 -2.30 36.93
N GLU A 320 2.76 -2.64 37.09
CA GLU A 320 1.85 -1.87 37.97
C GLU A 320 2.34 -1.83 39.42
N GLU A 321 2.80 -2.96 39.96
CA GLU A 321 3.37 -3.01 41.31
C GLU A 321 4.61 -2.12 41.44
N GLU A 322 5.52 -2.14 40.46
CA GLU A 322 6.71 -1.29 40.48
C GLU A 322 6.38 0.19 40.33
N PHE A 323 5.38 0.52 39.51
CA PHE A 323 4.90 1.89 39.34
C PHE A 323 4.30 2.42 40.63
N LEU A 324 3.40 1.66 41.26
CA LEU A 324 2.73 2.05 42.50
C LEU A 324 3.75 2.16 43.64
N LYS A 325 4.68 1.21 43.74
CA LYS A 325 5.78 1.27 44.71
C LYS A 325 6.66 2.50 44.49
N ALA A 326 7.04 2.80 43.24
CA ALA A 326 7.81 4.00 42.93
C ALA A 326 7.04 5.28 43.24
N LEU A 327 5.73 5.29 43.04
CA LEU A 327 4.87 6.42 43.35
C LEU A 327 4.79 6.63 44.87
N ASP A 328 4.59 5.56 45.65
CA ASP A 328 4.58 5.61 47.12
C ASP A 328 5.90 6.14 47.68
N GLU A 329 7.04 5.61 47.21
CA GLU A 329 8.38 6.08 47.59
C GLU A 329 8.56 7.57 47.27
N THR A 330 8.06 8.02 46.12
CA THR A 330 8.19 9.42 45.69
C THR A 330 7.26 10.33 46.50
N GLN A 331 6.07 9.86 46.87
CA GLN A 331 5.14 10.59 47.74
C GLN A 331 5.72 10.78 49.14
N ILE A 332 6.25 9.72 49.76
CA ILE A 332 6.91 9.80 51.07
C ILE A 332 8.08 10.78 51.04
N TRP A 333 8.90 10.73 49.98
CA TRP A 333 9.99 11.67 49.80
C TRP A 333 9.49 13.12 49.66
N ALA A 334 8.43 13.34 48.88
CA ALA A 334 7.89 14.67 48.62
C ALA A 334 7.24 15.31 49.87
N GLU A 335 6.62 14.50 50.73
CA GLU A 335 6.08 14.92 52.03
C GLU A 335 7.18 15.38 52.99
N THR A 336 8.35 14.73 52.94
CA THR A 336 9.43 14.99 53.90
C THR A 336 10.44 16.03 53.40
N ASN A 337 10.66 16.14 52.09
CA ASN A 337 11.78 16.87 51.50
C ASN A 337 11.40 17.89 50.42
N ALA A 338 10.11 18.02 50.08
CA ALA A 338 9.67 18.88 48.99
C ALA A 338 8.33 19.57 49.29
N SER A 339 7.56 19.86 48.25
CA SER A 339 6.32 20.64 48.30
C SER A 339 5.09 19.86 48.80
N GLY A 340 5.26 18.62 49.25
CA GLY A 340 4.16 17.74 49.68
C GLY A 340 3.32 17.14 48.54
N PHE A 341 3.77 17.24 47.29
CA PHE A 341 3.10 16.62 46.13
C PHE A 341 4.10 16.10 45.10
N VAL A 342 3.66 15.16 44.26
CA VAL A 342 4.46 14.60 43.16
C VAL A 342 3.97 15.15 41.83
N GLY A 343 4.80 15.89 41.12
CA GLY A 343 4.48 16.39 39.78
C GLY A 343 4.48 15.25 38.74
N LEU A 344 3.43 15.15 37.91
CA LEU A 344 3.26 14.06 36.95
C LEU A 344 4.42 13.96 35.96
N LYS A 345 4.81 15.09 35.36
CA LYS A 345 5.94 15.14 34.42
C LYS A 345 7.25 14.73 35.10
N HIS A 346 7.50 15.22 36.31
CA HIS A 346 8.70 14.88 37.07
C HIS A 346 8.76 13.40 37.41
N PHE A 347 7.63 12.82 37.83
CA PHE A 347 7.55 11.41 38.15
C PHE A 347 7.85 10.52 36.94
N ILE A 348 7.19 10.75 35.81
CA ILE A 348 7.41 9.93 34.61
C ILE A 348 8.83 10.13 34.06
N GLN A 349 9.24 11.39 33.86
CA GLN A 349 10.49 11.70 33.16
C GLN A 349 11.72 11.49 34.05
N ASN A 350 11.73 12.08 35.24
CA ASN A 350 12.93 12.08 36.08
C ASN A 350 13.01 10.86 37.00
N VAL A 351 11.89 10.42 37.59
CA VAL A 351 11.90 9.29 38.52
C VAL A 351 11.91 7.96 37.76
N LEU A 352 10.90 7.71 36.93
CA LEU A 352 10.76 6.43 36.26
C LEU A 352 11.79 6.27 35.13
N THR A 353 11.92 7.27 34.25
CA THR A 353 12.82 7.16 33.10
C THR A 353 14.28 7.43 33.41
N GLU A 354 14.64 8.62 33.91
CA GLU A 354 16.06 8.98 34.09
C GLU A 354 16.73 8.23 35.26
N ARG A 355 16.06 8.09 36.41
CA ARG A 355 16.64 7.45 37.60
C ARG A 355 16.49 5.94 37.63
N LYS A 356 15.29 5.43 37.33
CA LYS A 356 14.98 3.99 37.41
C LYS A 356 15.12 3.25 36.07
N GLY A 357 15.39 3.96 34.97
CA GLY A 357 15.68 3.35 33.67
C GLY A 357 14.46 2.79 32.93
N PHE A 358 13.24 3.10 33.38
CA PHE A 358 12.01 2.62 32.74
C PHE A 358 11.67 3.43 31.48
N SER A 359 11.11 2.77 30.48
CA SER A 359 10.71 3.45 29.25
C SER A 359 9.60 4.48 29.48
N PHE A 360 9.78 5.69 28.93
CA PHE A 360 8.85 6.81 29.08
C PHE A 360 7.44 6.48 28.56
N GLY A 361 7.35 5.82 27.39
CA GLY A 361 6.08 5.50 26.75
C GLY A 361 5.19 4.59 27.61
N PRO A 362 5.66 3.40 28.01
CA PRO A 362 4.94 2.51 28.94
C PRO A 362 4.62 3.19 30.27
N SER A 363 5.56 3.91 30.86
CA SER A 363 5.34 4.64 32.13
C SER A 363 4.22 5.67 32.01
N SER A 364 4.14 6.38 30.87
CA SER A 364 3.07 7.35 30.62
C SER A 364 1.72 6.68 30.32
N ALA A 365 1.70 5.50 29.70
CA ALA A 365 0.47 4.78 29.42
C ALA A 365 -0.18 4.21 30.69
N LEU A 366 0.65 3.75 31.63
CA LEU A 366 0.20 3.16 32.90
C LEU A 366 -0.56 4.16 33.78
N VAL A 367 -0.26 5.46 33.66
CA VAL A 367 -1.00 6.53 34.37
C VAL A 367 -2.49 6.46 34.06
N ASN A 368 -2.86 6.40 32.77
CA ASN A 368 -4.28 6.40 32.40
C ASN A 368 -4.97 5.11 32.88
N ILE A 369 -4.27 3.97 32.79
CA ILE A 369 -4.79 2.68 33.24
C ILE A 369 -5.07 2.69 34.75
N LEU A 370 -4.13 3.20 35.55
CA LEU A 370 -4.27 3.23 37.00
C LEU A 370 -5.29 4.29 37.47
N VAL A 371 -5.48 5.37 36.70
CA VAL A 371 -6.58 6.33 36.92
C VAL A 371 -7.93 5.65 36.67
N ASP A 372 -8.07 4.91 35.56
CA ASP A 372 -9.30 4.19 35.20
C ASP A 372 -9.63 3.09 36.22
N LYS A 373 -8.60 2.43 36.78
CA LYS A 373 -8.74 1.46 37.88
C LYS A 373 -9.06 2.10 39.23
N GLY A 374 -8.96 3.43 39.34
CA GLY A 374 -9.18 4.16 40.58
C GLY A 374 -8.06 3.98 41.62
N GLU A 375 -6.89 3.50 41.22
CA GLU A 375 -5.75 3.27 42.13
C GLU A 375 -4.92 4.54 42.35
N ILE A 376 -4.94 5.45 41.38
CA ILE A 376 -4.29 6.76 41.47
C ILE A 376 -5.24 7.86 41.03
N GLU A 377 -4.91 9.11 41.35
CA GLU A 377 -5.59 10.28 40.82
C GLU A 377 -4.63 11.38 40.39
N LEU A 378 -5.08 12.15 39.41
CA LEU A 378 -4.42 13.34 38.92
C LEU A 378 -5.13 14.58 39.47
N PHE A 379 -4.36 15.56 39.91
CA PHE A 379 -4.88 16.81 40.46
C PHE A 379 -4.01 17.99 40.05
N GLU A 380 -4.52 19.21 40.17
CA GLU A 380 -3.79 20.42 39.82
C GLU A 380 -3.24 21.12 41.06
N VAL A 381 -2.01 21.62 40.96
CA VAL A 381 -1.34 22.38 42.02
C VAL A 381 -0.90 23.74 41.48
N PRO A 382 -1.17 24.86 42.17
CA PRO A 382 -0.69 26.17 41.76
C PRO A 382 0.84 26.23 41.75
N SER A 383 1.42 26.86 40.72
CA SER A 383 2.84 27.24 40.69
C SER A 383 3.19 28.21 41.83
N LEU A 384 4.47 28.26 42.22
CA LEU A 384 4.98 29.09 43.31
C LEU A 384 4.71 30.60 43.11
N ASP A 385 4.66 31.05 41.86
CA ASP A 385 4.34 32.43 41.44
C ASP A 385 2.85 32.62 41.10
N LYS A 386 2.02 31.57 41.24
CA LYS A 386 0.59 31.52 40.90
C LYS A 386 0.27 31.87 39.44
N SER A 387 1.24 31.81 38.53
CA SER A 387 1.05 32.18 37.13
C SER A 387 0.43 31.05 36.27
N HIS A 388 0.58 29.80 36.70
CA HIS A 388 0.06 28.60 36.01
C HIS A 388 -0.22 27.44 36.99
N THR A 389 -0.94 26.41 36.53
CA THR A 389 -1.17 25.17 37.30
C THR A 389 -0.29 24.01 36.80
N LEU A 390 0.17 23.17 37.72
CA LEU A 390 0.96 21.98 37.47
C LEU A 390 0.11 20.74 37.68
N LYS A 391 0.22 19.74 36.80
CA LYS A 391 -0.40 18.43 37.01
C LYS A 391 0.42 17.59 37.99
N ALA A 392 -0.23 17.13 39.04
CA ALA A 392 0.30 16.25 40.07
C ALA A 392 -0.40 14.89 40.05
N ILE A 393 0.24 13.90 40.67
CA ILE A 393 -0.19 12.50 40.75
C ILE A 393 -0.09 12.04 42.20
N ARG A 394 -1.07 11.27 42.67
CA ARG A 394 -1.00 10.56 43.97
C ARG A 394 -1.77 9.26 43.92
N ARG A 395 -1.39 8.31 44.77
CA ARG A 395 -2.15 7.09 45.01
C ARG A 395 -3.42 7.40 45.80
N LYS A 396 -4.54 6.77 45.42
CA LYS A 396 -5.74 6.77 46.26
C LYS A 396 -5.55 5.72 47.35
N LEU A 397 -5.61 6.14 48.60
CA LEU A 397 -5.68 5.19 49.72
C LEU A 397 -7.05 4.52 49.67
N SER A 398 -7.05 3.19 49.60
CA SER A 398 -8.24 2.34 49.69
C SER A 398 -8.88 2.40 51.06
#